data_AF-A0A5J5RE54-F1
#
_entry.id   AF-A0A5J5RE54-F1
#
_cell.length_a   1.000
_cell.length_b   1.000
_cell.length_c   1.000
_cell.angle_alpha   90.00
_cell.angle_beta   90.00
_cell.angle_gamma   90.00
#
_symmetry.space_group_name_H-M   'P 1'
#
loop_
_entity.id
_entity.type
_entity.pdbx_description
1 polymer ?
#
loop_
_entity_poly.entity_id
_entity_poly.type
_entity_poly.pdbx_seq_one_letter_code
_entity_poly.pdbx_strand_id
1 'polypeptide(L)'
;MISEAYDLIQRMPFVATASMWGSLLACCRFHGNLEIAEIAAKHLFEMEPDNAGNYILLSNIYAANKKWEEVVRARKFLKENVVKNEKGKSWIAVKDKVHKFMVGEINHPRIAEIYSKLDSLVEEVKILGYKVETEHELHDVEESRKQELLKHHSEKLALSFGLLSLPASAPIRIMKNLRICGDCHSFMKHASSSTQREIIVRDINRFHHFRKGRCSCCDFW
;
A
#
# COMPACT_ATOMS: atom_id res chain seq x y z
N MET A 1 14.98 -15.70 10.01
CA MET A 1 13.71 -15.81 9.24
C MET A 1 13.89 -15.76 7.74
N ILE A 2 14.40 -14.68 7.11
CA ILE A 2 14.60 -14.67 5.64
C ILE A 2 15.61 -15.73 5.19
N SER A 3 16.78 -15.80 5.83
CA SER A 3 17.80 -16.79 5.49
C SER A 3 17.28 -18.22 5.68
N GLU A 4 16.53 -18.48 6.76
CA GLU A 4 15.91 -19.79 7.01
C GLU A 4 14.88 -20.16 5.94
N ALA A 5 14.05 -19.20 5.49
CA ALA A 5 13.08 -19.41 4.43
C ALA A 5 13.77 -19.66 3.08
N TYR A 6 14.87 -18.95 2.80
CA TYR A 6 15.70 -19.20 1.64
C TYR A 6 16.36 -20.58 1.70
N ASP A 7 16.97 -20.94 2.82
CA ASP A 7 17.58 -22.26 3.03
C ASP A 7 16.56 -23.39 2.93
N LEU A 8 15.31 -23.15 3.34
CA LEU A 8 14.21 -24.10 3.14
C LEU A 8 13.95 -24.29 1.65
N ILE A 9 13.75 -23.19 0.90
CA ILE A 9 13.55 -23.24 -0.56
C ILE A 9 14.69 -23.99 -1.25
N GLN A 10 15.94 -23.77 -0.84
CA GLN A 10 17.12 -24.46 -1.40
C GLN A 10 17.17 -25.96 -1.09
N ARG A 11 16.62 -26.40 0.06
CA ARG A 11 16.65 -27.79 0.51
C ARG A 11 15.45 -28.62 0.05
N MET A 12 14.47 -28.01 -0.60
CA MET A 12 13.26 -28.72 -1.02
C MET A 12 13.54 -29.71 -2.15
N PRO A 13 12.88 -30.88 -2.16
CA PRO A 13 13.12 -31.91 -3.18
C PRO A 13 12.42 -31.59 -4.52
N PHE A 14 11.86 -30.39 -4.66
CA PHE A 14 11.16 -29.93 -5.86
C PHE A 14 11.43 -28.45 -6.11
N VAL A 15 11.23 -28.03 -7.36
CA VAL A 15 11.41 -26.63 -7.77
C VAL A 15 10.38 -25.75 -7.07
N ALA A 16 10.86 -24.70 -6.40
CA ALA A 16 9.98 -23.75 -5.73
C ALA A 16 9.08 -23.01 -6.74
N THR A 17 7.84 -22.76 -6.34
CA THR A 17 6.84 -22.09 -7.18
C THR A 17 7.03 -20.57 -7.17
N ALA A 18 6.45 -19.88 -8.16
CA ALA A 18 6.43 -18.41 -8.18
C ALA A 18 5.82 -17.82 -6.90
N SER A 19 4.77 -18.45 -6.33
CA SER A 19 4.19 -18.00 -5.06
C SER A 19 5.18 -18.06 -3.88
N MET A 20 6.09 -19.04 -3.87
CA MET A 20 7.08 -19.18 -2.81
C MET A 20 8.17 -18.12 -2.93
N TRP A 21 8.70 -17.92 -4.15
CA TRP A 21 9.66 -16.85 -4.43
C TRP A 21 9.06 -15.46 -4.19
N GLY A 22 7.81 -15.24 -4.59
CA GLY A 22 7.06 -14.01 -4.32
C GLY A 22 6.87 -13.73 -2.84
N SER A 23 6.62 -14.78 -2.03
CA SER A 23 6.54 -14.67 -0.58
C SER A 23 7.91 -14.27 0.02
N LEU A 24 8.99 -14.91 -0.42
CA LEU A 24 10.35 -14.58 0.03
C LEU A 24 10.74 -13.14 -0.34
N LEU A 25 10.49 -12.73 -1.58
CA LEU A 25 10.75 -11.35 -2.04
C LEU A 25 9.94 -10.32 -1.23
N ALA A 26 8.66 -10.61 -0.96
CA ALA A 26 7.82 -9.74 -0.14
C ALA A 26 8.33 -9.63 1.31
N CYS A 27 8.89 -10.70 1.88
CA CYS A 27 9.55 -10.66 3.19
C CYS A 27 10.82 -9.82 3.17
N CYS A 28 11.63 -9.87 2.11
CA CYS A 28 12.84 -9.05 1.97
C CYS A 28 12.57 -7.55 2.02
N ARG A 29 11.38 -7.11 1.60
CA ARG A 29 10.95 -5.72 1.74
C ARG A 29 10.94 -5.22 3.19
N PHE A 30 10.61 -6.07 4.16
CA PHE A 30 10.48 -5.66 5.56
C PHE A 30 11.78 -5.77 6.34
N HIS A 31 12.64 -6.75 6.03
CA HIS A 31 13.86 -6.99 6.80
C HIS A 31 15.15 -6.60 6.05
N GLY A 32 15.05 -6.04 4.85
CA GLY A 32 16.18 -5.40 4.17
C GLY A 32 17.28 -6.33 3.65
N ASN A 33 17.01 -7.62 3.46
CA ASN A 33 18.00 -8.51 2.85
C ASN A 33 17.98 -8.37 1.32
N LEU A 34 18.81 -7.46 0.82
CA LEU A 34 18.87 -7.11 -0.60
C LEU A 34 19.37 -8.28 -1.46
N GLU A 35 20.36 -9.02 -0.99
CA GLU A 35 20.93 -10.16 -1.73
C GLU A 35 19.87 -11.24 -2.01
N ILE A 36 19.13 -11.66 -0.98
CA ILE A 36 18.06 -12.65 -1.13
C ILE A 36 16.90 -12.07 -1.96
N ALA A 37 16.64 -10.77 -1.86
CA ALA A 37 15.63 -10.11 -2.70
C ALA A 37 15.97 -10.22 -4.19
N GLU A 38 17.22 -9.94 -4.56
CA GLU A 38 17.67 -10.03 -5.96
C GLU A 38 17.59 -11.46 -6.50
N ILE A 39 17.98 -12.45 -5.68
CA ILE A 39 17.88 -13.88 -6.03
C ILE A 39 16.40 -14.26 -6.26
N ALA A 40 15.51 -13.91 -5.33
CA ALA A 40 14.09 -14.23 -5.44
C ALA A 40 13.45 -13.53 -6.65
N ALA A 41 13.80 -12.26 -6.90
CA ALA A 41 13.29 -11.51 -8.05
C ALA A 41 13.78 -12.10 -9.37
N LYS A 42 15.04 -12.54 -9.46
CA LYS A 42 15.57 -13.20 -10.67
C LYS A 42 14.75 -14.44 -11.03
N HIS A 43 14.46 -15.32 -10.07
CA HIS A 43 13.61 -16.48 -10.31
C HIS A 43 12.19 -16.09 -10.76
N LEU A 44 11.61 -15.04 -10.16
CA LEU A 44 10.30 -14.54 -10.55
C LEU A 44 10.28 -13.94 -11.96
N PHE A 45 11.35 -13.30 -12.41
CA PHE A 45 11.43 -12.77 -13.77
C PHE A 45 11.54 -13.88 -14.82
N GLU A 46 12.17 -15.01 -14.46
CA GLU A 46 12.21 -16.20 -15.32
C GLU A 46 10.85 -16.91 -15.37
N MET A 47 10.14 -16.99 -14.24
CA MET A 47 8.84 -17.68 -14.13
C MET A 47 7.64 -16.86 -14.61
N GLU A 48 7.67 -15.54 -14.37
CA GLU A 48 6.56 -14.62 -14.60
C GLU A 48 7.07 -13.30 -15.24
N PRO A 49 7.65 -13.35 -16.46
CA PRO A 49 8.33 -12.21 -17.09
C PRO A 49 7.40 -11.00 -17.32
N ASP A 50 6.11 -11.23 -17.53
CA ASP A 50 5.12 -10.18 -17.77
C ASP A 50 4.47 -9.65 -16.48
N ASN A 51 4.84 -10.17 -15.31
CA ASN A 51 4.28 -9.74 -14.04
C ASN A 51 5.00 -8.47 -13.53
N ALA A 52 4.47 -7.30 -13.91
CA ALA A 52 4.96 -5.99 -13.47
C ALA A 52 5.07 -5.86 -11.94
N GLY A 53 4.25 -6.59 -11.18
CA GLY A 53 4.27 -6.57 -9.71
C GLY A 53 5.61 -7.00 -9.12
N ASN A 54 6.27 -8.00 -9.73
CA ASN A 54 7.57 -8.50 -9.28
C ASN A 54 8.66 -7.43 -9.44
N TYR A 55 8.68 -6.74 -10.59
CA TYR A 55 9.62 -5.66 -10.87
C TYR A 55 9.39 -4.44 -9.98
N ILE A 56 8.12 -4.07 -9.76
CA ILE A 56 7.75 -2.97 -8.86
C ILE A 56 8.20 -3.30 -7.43
N LEU A 57 7.99 -4.54 -6.97
CA LEU A 57 8.40 -4.95 -5.63
C LEU A 57 9.92 -4.87 -5.46
N LEU A 58 10.72 -5.37 -6.42
CA LEU A 58 12.17 -5.23 -6.38
C LEU A 58 12.61 -3.75 -6.42
N SER A 59 12.02 -2.95 -7.30
CA SER A 59 12.28 -1.50 -7.35
C SER A 59 11.98 -0.81 -6.02
N ASN A 60 10.94 -1.22 -5.32
CA ASN A 60 10.59 -0.67 -4.01
C ASN A 60 11.60 -1.09 -2.93
N ILE A 61 12.12 -2.32 -3.00
CA ILE A 61 13.19 -2.80 -2.10
C ILE A 61 14.47 -1.99 -2.34
N TYR A 62 14.83 -1.70 -3.59
CA TYR A 62 15.95 -0.81 -3.91
C TYR A 62 15.75 0.60 -3.34
N ALA A 63 14.57 1.18 -3.52
CA ALA A 63 14.26 2.51 -3.00
C ALA A 63 14.35 2.56 -1.45
N ALA A 64 13.81 1.54 -0.77
CA ALA A 64 13.90 1.43 0.68
C ALA A 64 15.37 1.32 1.19
N ASN A 65 16.27 0.79 0.36
CA ASN A 65 17.71 0.69 0.63
C ASN A 65 18.53 1.83 0.00
N LYS A 66 17.90 2.91 -0.46
CA LYS A 66 18.54 4.09 -1.08
C LYS A 66 19.41 3.75 -2.31
N LYS A 67 19.07 2.67 -3.02
CA LYS A 67 19.73 2.19 -4.24
C LYS A 67 19.09 2.82 -5.48
N TRP A 68 19.28 4.13 -5.64
CA TRP A 68 18.53 4.93 -6.62
C TRP A 68 18.88 4.61 -8.08
N GLU A 69 20.13 4.21 -8.36
CA GLU A 69 20.53 3.80 -9.70
C GLU A 69 19.81 2.52 -10.14
N GLU A 70 19.63 1.58 -9.22
CA GLU A 70 18.89 0.34 -9.37
C GLU A 70 17.39 0.61 -9.56
N VAL A 71 16.82 1.58 -8.82
CA VAL A 71 15.44 2.05 -9.04
C VAL A 71 15.26 2.57 -10.46
N VAL A 72 16.19 3.40 -10.95
CA VAL A 72 16.13 3.94 -12.32
C VAL A 72 16.22 2.81 -13.34
N ARG A 73 17.14 1.85 -13.16
CA ARG A 73 17.27 0.68 -14.03
C ARG A 73 16.00 -0.18 -14.07
N ALA A 74 15.42 -0.49 -12.91
CA ALA A 74 14.19 -1.28 -12.80
C ALA A 74 13.00 -0.56 -13.45
N ARG A 75 12.85 0.76 -13.22
CA ARG A 75 11.79 1.58 -13.86
C ARG A 75 11.95 1.66 -15.37
N LYS A 76 13.17 1.80 -15.87
CA LYS A 76 13.47 1.79 -17.30
C LYS A 76 13.03 0.46 -17.92
N PHE A 77 13.43 -0.66 -17.31
CA PHE A 77 13.04 -1.99 -17.76
C PHE A 77 11.51 -2.17 -17.83
N LEU A 78 10.79 -1.80 -16.75
CA LEU A 78 9.32 -1.84 -16.68
C LEU A 78 8.65 -1.05 -17.82
N LYS A 79 9.18 0.14 -18.11
CA LYS A 79 8.67 1.03 -19.16
C LYS A 79 8.91 0.46 -20.56
N GLU A 80 10.03 -0.23 -20.77
CA GLU A 80 10.43 -0.75 -22.07
C GLU A 80 9.82 -2.12 -22.38
N ASN A 81 9.58 -2.96 -21.36
CA ASN A 81 9.30 -4.38 -21.57
C ASN A 81 7.94 -4.88 -21.05
N VAL A 82 7.25 -4.17 -20.14
CA VAL A 82 6.09 -4.75 -19.41
C VAL A 82 4.80 -3.89 -19.48
N VAL A 83 4.91 -2.57 -19.58
CA VAL A 83 3.86 -1.53 -19.86
C VAL A 83 2.39 -1.79 -19.44
N LYS A 84 1.99 -1.23 -18.29
CA LYS A 84 0.98 -0.16 -18.05
C LYS A 84 0.80 -0.15 -16.52
N ASN A 85 1.61 0.64 -15.82
CA ASN A 85 1.43 0.77 -14.38
C ASN A 85 0.08 1.45 -14.12
N GLU A 86 -0.90 0.69 -13.66
CA GLU A 86 -2.12 1.28 -13.16
C GLU A 86 -1.79 2.16 -11.96
N LYS A 87 -2.21 3.43 -12.02
CA LYS A 87 -2.13 4.32 -10.88
C LYS A 87 -2.98 3.74 -9.74
N GLY A 88 -2.49 3.92 -8.51
CA GLY A 88 -3.24 3.55 -7.31
C GLY A 88 -4.58 4.29 -7.25
N LYS A 89 -5.65 3.52 -7.13
CA LYS A 89 -7.03 4.00 -7.04
C LYS A 89 -7.72 3.31 -5.88
N SER A 90 -8.54 4.07 -5.19
CA SER A 90 -9.47 3.55 -4.21
C SER A 90 -10.88 3.97 -4.54
N TRP A 91 -11.87 3.13 -4.21
CA TRP A 91 -13.26 3.45 -4.46
C TRP A 91 -14.19 2.94 -3.36
N ILE A 92 -15.32 3.63 -3.24
CA ILE A 92 -16.38 3.36 -2.28
C ILE A 92 -17.73 3.45 -3.00
N ALA A 93 -18.64 2.53 -2.68
CA ALA A 93 -20.02 2.58 -3.12
C ALA A 93 -20.86 3.29 -2.05
N VAL A 94 -21.52 4.37 -2.44
CA VAL A 94 -22.46 5.11 -1.58
C VAL A 94 -23.75 5.29 -2.34
N LYS A 95 -24.85 4.76 -1.81
CA LYS A 95 -26.13 4.62 -2.54
C LYS A 95 -25.86 3.88 -3.86
N ASP A 96 -26.39 4.37 -4.98
CA ASP A 96 -26.28 3.73 -6.30
C ASP A 96 -25.09 4.23 -7.12
N LYS A 97 -24.09 4.87 -6.48
CA LYS A 97 -22.92 5.43 -7.16
C LYS A 97 -21.61 4.92 -6.59
N VAL A 98 -20.67 4.64 -7.50
CA VAL A 98 -19.27 4.31 -7.16
C VAL A 98 -18.44 5.58 -7.29
N HIS A 99 -17.82 5.99 -6.20
CA HIS A 99 -16.93 7.13 -6.12
C HIS A 99 -15.49 6.64 -6.13
N LYS A 100 -14.71 7.07 -7.13
CA LYS A 100 -13.31 6.68 -7.34
C LYS A 100 -12.40 7.84 -7.00
N PHE A 101 -11.27 7.54 -6.37
CA PHE A 101 -10.26 8.50 -5.96
C PHE A 101 -8.89 8.05 -6.44
N MET A 102 -8.09 9.00 -6.90
CA MET A 102 -6.65 8.86 -7.13
C MET A 102 -5.88 9.73 -6.14
N VAL A 103 -4.56 9.52 -6.05
CA VAL A 103 -3.69 10.40 -5.26
C VAL A 103 -3.82 11.83 -5.78
N GLY A 104 -4.11 12.77 -4.88
CA GLY A 104 -4.30 14.18 -5.23
C GLY A 104 -5.52 14.44 -6.11
N GLU A 105 -6.61 13.69 -5.93
CA GLU A 105 -7.86 13.88 -6.69
C GLU A 105 -8.37 15.33 -6.62
N ILE A 106 -8.88 15.84 -7.75
CA ILE A 106 -9.43 17.21 -7.85
C ILE A 106 -10.79 17.27 -8.54
N ASN A 107 -11.21 16.20 -9.24
CA ASN A 107 -12.38 16.25 -10.12
C ASN A 107 -13.69 15.84 -9.43
N HIS A 108 -13.62 15.41 -8.17
CA HIS A 108 -14.82 14.99 -7.45
C HIS A 108 -15.72 16.20 -7.11
N PRO A 109 -17.05 16.16 -7.35
CA PRO A 109 -17.93 17.32 -7.11
C PRO A 109 -17.90 17.87 -5.68
N ARG A 110 -17.59 17.00 -4.70
CA ARG A 110 -17.46 17.34 -3.27
C ARG A 110 -16.02 17.40 -2.78
N ILE A 111 -15.06 17.61 -3.67
CA ILE A 111 -13.64 17.46 -3.33
C ILE A 111 -13.18 18.40 -2.20
N ALA A 112 -13.69 19.63 -2.17
CA ALA A 112 -13.38 20.59 -1.10
C ALA A 112 -13.83 20.09 0.28
N GLU A 113 -15.05 19.53 0.39
CA GLU A 113 -15.55 18.94 1.63
C GLU A 113 -14.72 17.72 2.04
N ILE A 114 -14.31 16.90 1.07
CA ILE A 114 -13.48 15.71 1.31
C ILE A 114 -12.12 16.09 1.87
N TYR A 115 -11.45 17.10 1.29
CA TYR A 115 -10.18 17.60 1.81
C TYR A 115 -10.33 18.22 3.19
N SER A 116 -11.36 19.05 3.41
CA SER A 116 -11.62 19.62 4.72
C SER A 116 -11.86 18.53 5.79
N LYS A 117 -12.61 17.47 5.46
CA LYS A 117 -12.79 16.34 6.38
C LYS A 117 -11.51 15.56 6.60
N LEU A 118 -10.71 15.36 5.55
CA LEU A 118 -9.42 14.70 5.66
C LEU A 118 -8.47 15.47 6.59
N ASP A 119 -8.41 16.80 6.45
CA ASP A 119 -7.57 17.65 7.29
C ASP A 119 -7.96 17.54 8.77
N SER A 120 -9.26 17.67 9.06
CA SER A 120 -9.80 17.46 10.41
C SER A 120 -9.48 16.07 10.95
N LEU A 121 -9.67 15.03 10.15
CA LEU A 121 -9.41 13.65 10.58
C LEU A 121 -7.92 13.40 10.84
N VAL A 122 -7.02 13.96 10.02
CA VAL A 122 -5.57 13.85 10.21
C VAL A 122 -5.16 14.44 11.57
N GLU A 123 -5.68 15.61 11.93
CA GLU A 123 -5.39 16.22 13.23
C GLU A 123 -5.97 15.38 14.39
N GLU A 124 -7.19 14.86 14.27
CA GLU A 124 -7.79 13.97 15.27
C GLU A 124 -6.93 12.71 15.50
N VAL A 125 -6.50 12.03 14.44
CA VAL A 125 -5.73 10.78 14.59
C VAL A 125 -4.30 11.02 15.09
N LYS A 126 -3.70 12.19 14.79
CA LYS A 126 -2.39 12.58 15.33
C LYS A 126 -2.42 12.69 16.86
N ILE A 127 -3.51 13.23 17.42
CA ILE A 127 -3.71 13.28 18.88
C ILE A 127 -3.74 11.87 19.48
N LEU A 128 -4.26 10.90 18.74
CA LEU A 128 -4.28 9.48 19.13
C LEU A 128 -2.96 8.74 18.87
N GLY A 129 -1.91 9.43 18.44
CA GLY A 129 -0.57 8.87 18.25
C GLY A 129 -0.24 8.44 16.82
N TYR A 130 -1.10 8.73 15.82
CA TYR A 130 -0.73 8.51 14.42
C TYR A 130 0.47 9.39 14.04
N LYS A 131 1.50 8.76 13.53
CA LYS A 131 2.67 9.41 12.92
C LYS A 131 2.72 9.01 11.46
N VAL A 132 3.03 9.97 10.60
CA VAL A 132 3.18 9.71 9.17
C VAL A 132 4.43 8.85 8.96
N GLU A 133 4.26 7.68 8.35
CA GLU A 133 5.33 6.72 8.09
C GLU A 133 5.91 6.99 6.69
N THR A 134 6.83 7.95 6.61
CA THR A 134 7.41 8.45 5.35
C THR A 134 8.32 7.45 4.64
N GLU A 135 8.76 6.39 5.33
CA GLU A 135 9.44 5.24 4.74
C GLU A 135 8.58 4.50 3.70
N HIS A 136 7.27 4.72 3.72
CA HIS A 136 6.34 4.18 2.73
C HIS A 136 6.17 5.06 1.49
N GLU A 137 6.77 6.26 1.48
CA GLU A 137 6.91 7.10 0.31
C GLU A 137 8.33 6.98 -0.25
N LEU A 138 8.42 6.18 -1.32
CA LEU A 138 9.67 5.74 -1.94
C LEU A 138 10.16 6.69 -3.04
N HIS A 139 9.48 7.81 -3.26
CA HIS A 139 10.02 8.88 -4.10
C HIS A 139 11.21 9.56 -3.42
N ASP A 140 12.24 9.87 -4.20
CA ASP A 140 13.41 10.63 -3.75
C ASP A 140 13.06 12.13 -3.75
N VAL A 141 12.31 12.55 -2.73
CA VAL A 141 11.87 13.92 -2.49
C VAL A 141 12.06 14.26 -1.02
N GLU A 142 12.05 15.55 -0.69
CA GLU A 142 12.17 16.05 0.68
C GLU A 142 11.11 15.46 1.61
N GLU A 143 11.45 15.31 2.89
CA GLU A 143 10.62 14.67 3.91
C GLU A 143 9.24 15.35 4.07
N SER A 144 9.21 16.68 4.03
CA SER A 144 7.98 17.49 4.05
C SER A 144 7.07 17.14 2.87
N ARG A 145 7.65 16.95 1.68
CA ARG A 145 6.92 16.57 0.48
C ARG A 145 6.39 15.15 0.56
N LYS A 146 7.14 14.22 1.17
CA LYS A 146 6.66 12.85 1.42
C LYS A 146 5.41 12.83 2.28
N GLN A 147 5.40 13.62 3.35
CA GLN A 147 4.24 13.73 4.24
C GLN A 147 3.00 14.27 3.51
N GLU A 148 3.18 15.26 2.63
CA GLU A 148 2.10 15.82 1.81
C GLU A 148 1.53 14.79 0.82
N LEU A 149 2.41 14.02 0.16
CA LEU A 149 1.99 12.97 -0.77
C LEU A 149 1.19 11.87 -0.07
N LEU A 150 1.69 11.38 1.08
CA LEU A 150 1.02 10.38 1.90
C LEU A 150 -0.32 10.86 2.45
N LYS A 151 -0.45 12.15 2.76
CA LYS A 151 -1.71 12.74 3.24
C LYS A 151 -2.83 12.55 2.22
N HIS A 152 -2.54 12.72 0.93
CA HIS A 152 -3.54 12.71 -0.14
C HIS A 152 -3.68 11.36 -0.85
N HIS A 153 -3.30 10.27 -0.18
CA HIS A 153 -3.54 8.92 -0.68
C HIS A 153 -5.02 8.63 -0.91
N SER A 154 -5.30 7.87 -1.97
CA SER A 154 -6.66 7.56 -2.42
C SER A 154 -7.54 6.91 -1.35
N GLU A 155 -6.94 6.08 -0.49
CA GLU A 155 -7.62 5.39 0.61
C GLU A 155 -8.14 6.37 1.64
N LYS A 156 -7.33 7.39 1.99
CA LYS A 156 -7.69 8.42 2.97
C LYS A 156 -8.82 9.31 2.43
N LEU A 157 -8.75 9.67 1.15
CA LEU A 157 -9.83 10.39 0.47
C LEU A 157 -11.14 9.58 0.44
N ALA A 158 -11.06 8.28 0.13
CA ALA A 158 -12.22 7.39 0.13
C ALA A 158 -12.84 7.25 1.53
N LEU A 159 -12.01 7.17 2.58
CA LEU A 159 -12.49 7.16 3.97
C LEU A 159 -13.18 8.47 4.33
N SER A 160 -12.57 9.61 4.05
CA SER A 160 -13.13 10.93 4.33
C SER A 160 -14.49 11.11 3.65
N PHE A 161 -14.61 10.69 2.38
CA PHE A 161 -15.89 10.71 1.68
C PHE A 161 -16.92 9.75 2.31
N GLY A 162 -16.50 8.56 2.73
CA GLY A 162 -17.35 7.60 3.43
C GLY A 162 -17.89 8.15 4.75
N LEU A 163 -17.05 8.82 5.53
CA LEU A 163 -17.45 9.47 6.79
C LEU A 163 -18.46 10.60 6.56
N LEU A 164 -18.33 11.35 5.47
CA LEU A 164 -19.25 12.44 5.11
C LEU A 164 -20.60 11.94 4.57
N SER A 165 -20.66 10.74 4.01
CA SER A 165 -21.79 10.35 3.15
C SER A 165 -22.60 9.15 3.68
N LEU A 166 -22.04 8.38 4.61
CA LEU A 166 -22.68 7.20 5.17
C LEU A 166 -23.10 7.44 6.64
N PRO A 167 -24.24 6.89 7.10
CA PRO A 167 -24.71 7.01 8.48
C PRO A 167 -23.65 6.57 9.50
N ALA A 168 -23.57 7.22 10.67
CA ALA A 168 -22.49 7.00 11.64
C ALA A 168 -22.28 5.53 12.08
N SER A 169 -23.37 4.74 12.13
CA SER A 169 -23.34 3.32 12.50
C SER A 169 -22.96 2.36 11.37
N ALA A 170 -22.99 2.81 10.11
CA ALA A 170 -22.74 1.93 8.97
C ALA A 170 -21.23 1.71 8.76
N PRO A 171 -20.75 0.50 8.47
CA PRO A 171 -19.34 0.29 8.15
C PRO A 171 -18.95 0.98 6.84
N ILE A 172 -17.71 1.47 6.75
CA ILE A 172 -17.14 2.06 5.54
C ILE A 172 -16.38 0.98 4.77
N ARG A 173 -16.74 0.73 3.52
CA ARG A 173 -16.12 -0.29 2.66
C ARG A 173 -15.36 0.36 1.51
N ILE A 174 -14.05 0.20 1.50
CA ILE A 174 -13.13 0.77 0.51
C ILE A 174 -12.49 -0.38 -0.25
N MET A 175 -12.40 -0.23 -1.57
CA MET A 175 -11.72 -1.17 -2.46
C MET A 175 -10.50 -0.48 -3.05
N LYS A 176 -9.39 -1.21 -3.20
CA LYS A 176 -8.12 -0.69 -3.73
C LYS A 176 -7.55 -1.65 -4.78
N ASN A 177 -7.02 -1.10 -5.88
CA ASN A 177 -6.40 -1.91 -6.96
C ASN A 177 -4.91 -2.24 -6.72
N LEU A 178 -4.33 -1.74 -5.63
CA LEU A 178 -2.96 -2.02 -5.20
C LEU A 178 -2.98 -2.48 -3.74
N ARG A 179 -1.89 -3.09 -3.26
CA ARG A 179 -1.69 -3.38 -1.83
C ARG A 179 -1.74 -2.08 -1.04
N ILE A 180 -2.38 -2.08 0.13
CA ILE A 180 -2.38 -0.90 1.02
C ILE A 180 -0.94 -0.58 1.44
N CYS A 181 -0.58 0.70 1.54
CA CYS A 181 0.72 1.08 2.13
C CYS A 181 0.63 1.11 3.66
N GLY A 182 1.77 1.03 4.36
CA GLY A 182 1.82 0.99 5.82
C GLY A 182 1.26 2.24 6.46
N ASP A 183 1.57 3.40 5.89
CA ASP A 183 1.04 4.68 6.36
C ASP A 183 -0.49 4.72 6.29
N CYS A 184 -1.08 4.27 5.17
CA CYS A 184 -2.54 4.16 5.06
C CYS A 184 -3.10 3.11 6.02
N HIS A 185 -2.44 1.97 6.20
CA HIS A 185 -2.86 0.94 7.14
C HIS A 185 -2.86 1.46 8.59
N SER A 186 -1.78 2.13 8.98
CA SER A 186 -1.60 2.80 10.28
C SER A 186 -2.66 3.90 10.48
N PHE A 187 -2.88 4.74 9.48
CA PHE A 187 -3.92 5.77 9.50
C PHE A 187 -5.32 5.17 9.71
N MET A 188 -5.67 4.10 8.99
CA MET A 188 -6.97 3.44 9.11
C MET A 188 -7.19 2.83 10.51
N LYS A 189 -6.15 2.29 11.14
CA LYS A 189 -6.21 1.85 12.54
C LYS A 189 -6.63 3.02 13.44
N HIS A 190 -5.89 4.12 13.42
CA HIS A 190 -6.18 5.28 14.27
C HIS A 190 -7.54 5.91 13.94
N ALA A 191 -7.90 6.01 12.66
CA ALA A 191 -9.19 6.53 12.24
C ALA A 191 -10.36 5.66 12.75
N SER A 192 -10.23 4.34 12.75
CA SER A 192 -11.25 3.44 13.33
C SER A 192 -11.44 3.67 14.84
N SER A 193 -10.39 4.10 15.54
CA SER A 193 -10.44 4.45 16.96
C SER A 193 -11.03 5.85 17.18
N SER A 194 -10.62 6.86 16.40
CA SER A 194 -11.17 8.22 16.49
C SER A 194 -12.67 8.25 16.21
N THR A 195 -13.07 7.60 15.12
CA THR A 195 -14.45 7.66 14.61
C THR A 195 -15.38 6.62 15.24
N GLN A 196 -14.84 5.69 16.05
CA GLN A 196 -15.56 4.52 16.59
C GLN A 196 -16.29 3.71 15.51
N ARG A 197 -15.75 3.68 14.29
CA ARG A 197 -16.39 3.12 13.10
C ARG A 197 -15.59 1.95 12.55
N GLU A 198 -16.30 0.92 12.11
CA GLU A 198 -15.67 -0.15 11.35
C GLU A 198 -15.29 0.35 9.94
N ILE A 199 -14.03 0.18 9.60
CA ILE A 199 -13.50 0.46 8.26
C ILE A 199 -13.02 -0.87 7.68
N ILE A 200 -13.47 -1.19 6.47
CA ILE A 200 -13.11 -2.41 5.75
C ILE A 200 -12.40 -1.97 4.47
N VAL A 201 -11.15 -2.36 4.31
CA VAL A 201 -10.38 -2.11 3.08
C VAL A 201 -10.07 -3.44 2.41
N ARG A 202 -10.53 -3.64 1.17
CA ARG A 202 -10.08 -4.75 0.33
C ARG A 202 -8.97 -4.25 -0.59
N ASP A 203 -7.78 -4.82 -0.46
CA ASP A 203 -6.71 -4.64 -1.44
C ASP A 203 -6.58 -5.88 -2.36
N ILE A 204 -5.52 -5.95 -3.15
CA ILE A 204 -5.26 -7.07 -4.06
C ILE A 204 -4.97 -8.40 -3.34
N ASN A 205 -4.57 -8.34 -2.07
CA ASN A 205 -4.12 -9.52 -1.32
C ASN A 205 -5.18 -10.03 -0.35
N ARG A 206 -5.90 -9.13 0.34
CA ARG A 206 -6.79 -9.50 1.45
C ARG A 206 -7.80 -8.40 1.83
N PHE A 207 -8.64 -8.76 2.80
CA PHE A 207 -9.48 -7.81 3.53
C PHE A 207 -8.80 -7.39 4.82
N HIS A 208 -8.81 -6.09 5.07
CA HIS A 208 -8.37 -5.44 6.30
C HIS A 208 -9.60 -4.92 7.04
N HIS A 209 -9.88 -5.48 8.21
CA HIS A 209 -10.95 -5.00 9.07
C HIS A 209 -10.37 -4.18 10.20
N PHE A 210 -10.57 -2.87 10.14
CA PHE A 210 -10.10 -1.94 11.15
C PHE A 210 -11.22 -1.67 12.16
N ARG A 211 -10.96 -2.02 13.43
CA ARG A 211 -11.89 -1.81 14.54
C ARG A 211 -11.10 -1.43 15.80
N LYS A 212 -11.47 -0.32 16.45
CA LYS A 212 -10.89 0.14 17.72
C LYS A 212 -9.34 0.14 17.70
N GLY A 213 -8.74 0.73 16.67
CA GLY A 213 -7.28 0.84 16.59
C GLY A 213 -6.54 -0.40 16.09
N ARG A 214 -7.24 -1.49 15.76
CA ARG A 214 -6.62 -2.76 15.35
C ARG A 214 -7.08 -3.20 13.98
N CYS A 215 -6.22 -3.89 13.24
CA CYS A 215 -6.55 -4.53 11.97
C CYS A 215 -6.57 -6.05 12.13
N SER A 216 -7.48 -6.72 11.42
CA SER A 216 -7.56 -8.19 11.34
C SER A 216 -6.31 -8.86 10.73
N CYS A 217 -5.46 -8.13 10.02
CA CYS A 217 -4.25 -8.69 9.42
C CYS A 217 -3.06 -8.77 10.38
N CYS A 218 -3.19 -8.31 11.63
CA CYS A 218 -2.09 -8.28 12.62
C CYS A 218 -0.82 -7.59 12.09
N ASP A 219 -1.00 -6.50 11.35
CA ASP A 219 0.07 -5.73 10.69
C ASP A 219 0.83 -6.46 9.57
N PHE A 220 0.35 -7.64 9.15
CA PHE A 220 0.76 -8.32 7.91
C PHE A 220 0.00 -7.75 6.71
N TRP A 221 0.15 -6.44 6.47
CA TRP A 221 -0.45 -5.73 5.34
C TRP A 221 0.42 -5.77 4.10
#